data_AF-A0A0Q6RM62-F1
#
_entry.id   AF-A0A0Q6RM62-F1
#
_cell.length_a   1.000
_cell.length_b   1.000
_cell.length_c   1.000
_cell.angle_alpha   90.00
_cell.angle_beta   90.00
_cell.angle_gamma   90.00
#
_symmetry.space_group_name_H-M   'P 1'
#
loop_
_entity.id
_entity.type
_entity.pdbx_description
1 polymer ?
#
loop_
_entity_poly.entity_id
_entity_poly.type
_entity_poly.pdbx_seq_one_letter_code
_entity_poly.pdbx_strand_id
1 'polypeptide(L)'
;MAEGQDFDAAEFADQLSAMTDEELFALMQKLEDESEDIPSEDRDSSEVFVRIAMVETAIEERFPGQLLAPYKDWQQRRIEI
;
A
#
# COMPACT_ATOMS: atom_id res chain seq x y z
N MET A 1 -19.03 -5.20 23.12
CA MET A 1 -17.65 -5.72 23.17
C MET A 1 -16.87 -4.77 22.30
N ALA A 2 -15.78 -4.18 22.80
CA ALA A 2 -14.95 -3.35 21.93
C ALA A 2 -14.27 -4.33 20.98
N GLU A 3 -14.76 -4.42 19.75
CA GLU A 3 -13.96 -4.92 18.64
C GLU A 3 -12.72 -4.04 18.65
N GLY A 4 -11.62 -4.59 19.18
CA GLY A 4 -10.30 -4.07 18.85
C GLY A 4 -10.28 -3.98 17.33
N GLN A 5 -9.78 -2.88 16.79
CA GLN A 5 -9.60 -2.72 15.36
C GLN A 5 -8.53 -3.74 14.94
N ASP A 6 -8.93 -5.00 14.81
CA ASP A 6 -8.16 -6.05 14.17
C ASP A 6 -8.17 -5.65 12.71
N PHE A 7 -7.01 -5.30 12.16
CA PHE A 7 -6.91 -4.93 10.77
C PHE A 7 -7.39 -6.10 9.90
N ASP A 8 -8.60 -5.98 9.36
CA ASP A 8 -9.21 -6.98 8.49
C ASP A 8 -8.50 -7.00 7.13
N ALA A 9 -7.39 -7.75 7.04
CA ALA A 9 -6.63 -7.93 5.81
C ALA A 9 -7.51 -8.44 4.65
N ALA A 10 -8.52 -9.27 4.94
CA ALA A 10 -9.43 -9.76 3.91
C ALA A 10 -10.32 -8.64 3.32
N GLU A 11 -10.85 -7.75 4.16
CA GLU A 11 -11.64 -6.61 3.71
C GLU A 11 -10.77 -5.62 2.93
N PHE A 12 -9.55 -5.38 3.43
CA PHE A 12 -8.60 -4.51 2.73
C PHE A 12 -8.22 -5.06 1.36
N ALA A 13 -8.00 -6.37 1.22
CA ALA A 13 -7.72 -7.00 -0.07
C ALA A 13 -8.88 -6.85 -1.06
N ASP A 14 -10.13 -6.98 -0.61
CA ASP A 14 -11.32 -6.73 -1.44
C ASP A 14 -11.38 -5.27 -1.91
N GLN A 15 -11.11 -4.33 -1.00
CA GLN A 15 -11.03 -2.90 -1.32
C GLN A 15 -9.91 -2.61 -2.32
N LEU A 16 -8.72 -3.19 -2.14
CA LEU A 16 -7.61 -3.07 -3.09
C LEU A 16 -8.03 -3.58 -4.46
N SER A 17 -8.74 -4.71 -4.55
CA SER A 17 -9.23 -5.27 -5.81
C SER A 17 -10.24 -4.36 -6.51
N ALA A 18 -11.07 -3.64 -5.75
CA ALA A 18 -12.04 -2.69 -6.27
C ALA A 18 -11.44 -1.34 -6.72
N MET A 19 -10.25 -0.98 -6.22
CA MET A 19 -9.55 0.27 -6.58
C MET A 19 -8.96 0.21 -8.00
N THR A 20 -8.91 1.35 -8.69
CA THR A 20 -8.16 1.48 -9.95
C THR A 20 -6.65 1.45 -9.72
N ASP A 21 -5.85 1.29 -10.78
CA ASP A 21 -4.39 1.25 -10.67
C ASP A 21 -3.82 2.56 -10.10
N GLU A 22 -4.35 3.71 -10.53
CA GLU A 22 -3.94 5.01 -10.01
C GLU A 22 -4.27 5.18 -8.53
N GLU A 23 -5.43 4.69 -8.08
CA GLU A 23 -5.83 4.69 -6.67
C GLU A 23 -4.93 3.78 -5.82
N LEU A 24 -4.58 2.60 -6.36
CA LEU A 24 -3.68 1.66 -5.72
C LEU A 24 -2.28 2.28 -5.54
N PHE A 25 -1.77 2.96 -6.56
CA PHE A 25 -0.49 3.68 -6.52
C PHE A 25 -0.53 4.87 -5.57
N ALA A 26 -1.61 5.65 -5.57
CA ALA A 26 -1.80 6.75 -4.63
C ALA A 26 -1.85 6.28 -3.18
N LEU A 27 -2.52 5.15 -2.93
CA LEU A 27 -2.56 4.53 -1.62
C LEU A 27 -1.17 4.04 -1.19
N MET A 28 -0.42 3.39 -2.07
CA MET A 28 0.95 2.96 -1.78
C MET A 28 1.83 4.13 -1.33
N GLN A 29 1.83 5.22 -2.11
CA GLN A 29 2.63 6.40 -1.78
C GLN A 29 2.23 7.02 -0.44
N LYS A 30 0.93 7.09 -0.17
CA LYS A 30 0.42 7.63 1.09
C LYS A 30 0.91 6.78 2.27
N LEU A 31 0.85 5.46 2.14
CA LEU A 31 1.32 4.55 3.17
C LEU A 31 2.84 4.64 3.36
N GLU A 32 3.62 4.81 2.28
CA GLU A 32 5.06 5.03 2.38
C GLU A 32 5.37 6.33 3.16
N ASP A 33 4.69 7.44 2.87
CA ASP A 33 4.82 8.71 3.59
C ASP A 33 4.42 8.57 5.08
N GLU A 34 3.29 7.90 5.34
CA GLU A 34 2.87 7.56 6.72
C GLU A 34 3.91 6.68 7.43
N SER A 35 4.62 5.79 6.71
CA SER A 35 5.67 4.93 7.27
C SER A 35 6.97 5.66 7.59
N GLU A 36 7.23 6.81 6.97
CA GLU A 36 8.38 7.66 7.29
C GLU A 36 8.22 8.35 8.65
N ASP A 37 6.99 8.65 9.06
CA ASP A 37 6.68 9.21 10.38
C ASP A 37 6.73 8.14 11.51
N ILE A 38 6.65 6.85 11.14
CA ILE A 38 6.69 5.73 12.08
C ILE A 38 8.13 5.41 12.52
N PRO A 39 8.42 5.45 13.83
CA PRO A 39 9.75 5.11 14.34
C PRO A 39 10.09 3.64 14.04
N SER A 40 11.37 3.38 13.76
CA SER A 40 11.90 2.08 13.34
C SER A 40 11.51 0.90 14.24
N GLU A 41 11.34 1.17 15.53
CA GLU A 41 10.98 0.23 16.59
C GLU A 41 9.52 -0.24 16.53
N ASP A 42 8.62 0.56 15.96
CA ASP A 42 7.20 0.24 15.82
C ASP A 42 6.84 -0.32 14.43
N ARG A 43 7.79 -0.33 13.47
CA ARG A 43 7.54 -0.75 12.09
C ARG A 43 6.94 -2.16 11.97
N ASP A 44 7.44 -3.10 12.76
CA ASP A 44 6.99 -4.51 12.75
C ASP A 44 5.57 -4.70 13.30
N SER A 45 5.15 -3.81 14.22
CA SER A 45 3.80 -3.82 14.82
C SER A 45 2.85 -2.83 14.14
N SER A 46 3.33 -2.09 13.15
CA SER A 46 2.58 -1.03 12.49
C SER A 46 1.70 -1.58 11.39
N GLU A 47 0.40 -1.33 11.52
CA GLU A 47 -0.59 -1.64 10.48
C GLU A 47 -0.22 -1.04 9.12
N VAL A 48 0.47 0.10 9.09
CA VAL A 48 0.94 0.75 7.86
C VAL A 48 1.84 -0.18 7.05
N PHE A 49 2.81 -0.84 7.69
CA PHE A 49 3.71 -1.77 6.98
C PHE A 49 2.97 -3.02 6.48
N VAL A 50 1.99 -3.50 7.24
CA VAL A 50 1.10 -4.59 6.80
C VAL A 50 0.33 -4.15 5.55
N ARG A 51 -0.24 -2.94 5.55
CA ARG A 51 -0.96 -2.38 4.40
C ARG A 51 -0.05 -2.16 3.19
N ILE A 52 1.19 -1.70 3.39
CA ILE A 52 2.18 -1.56 2.31
C ILE A 52 2.40 -2.90 1.62
N ALA A 53 2.72 -3.95 2.39
CA ALA A 53 2.96 -5.29 1.84
C ALA A 53 1.74 -5.84 1.07
N MET A 54 0.52 -5.54 1.54
CA MET A 54 -0.71 -5.91 0.84
C MET A 54 -0.90 -5.15 -0.47
N VAL A 55 -0.63 -3.85 -0.48
CA VAL A 55 -0.67 -3.03 -1.71
C VAL A 55 0.37 -3.48 -2.71
N GLU A 56 1.60 -3.79 -2.26
CA GLU A 56 2.66 -4.36 -3.09
C GLU A 56 2.23 -5.66 -3.75
N THR A 57 1.61 -6.55 -2.96
CA THR A 57 1.06 -7.82 -3.46
C THR A 57 -0.02 -7.56 -4.50
N ALA A 58 -0.96 -6.66 -4.25
CA ALA A 58 -2.02 -6.32 -5.20
C ALA A 58 -1.47 -5.72 -6.51
N ILE A 59 -0.40 -4.91 -6.44
CA ILE A 59 0.29 -4.39 -7.63
C ILE A 59 0.95 -5.54 -8.40
N GLU A 60 1.64 -6.46 -7.72
CA GLU A 60 2.28 -7.63 -8.33
C GLU A 60 1.23 -8.55 -9.00
N GLU A 61 0.07 -8.76 -8.38
CA GLU A 61 -1.02 -9.56 -8.96
C GLU A 61 -1.58 -8.94 -10.24
N ARG A 62 -1.66 -7.60 -10.32
CA ARG A 62 -2.11 -6.88 -11.52
C ARG A 62 -1.04 -6.79 -12.60
N PHE A 63 0.22 -6.65 -12.20
CA PHE A 63 1.36 -6.45 -13.08
C PHE A 63 2.45 -7.49 -12.83
N PRO A 64 2.17 -8.78 -13.10
CA PRO A 64 3.07 -9.87 -12.76
C PRO A 64 4.41 -9.74 -13.46
N GLY A 65 5.50 -9.81 -12.68
CA GLY A 65 6.87 -9.73 -13.19
C GLY A 65 7.36 -8.31 -13.48
N GLN A 66 6.59 -7.29 -13.10
CA GLN A 66 7.01 -5.88 -13.26
C GLN A 66 7.60 -5.28 -11.97
N LEU A 67 7.57 -5.96 -10.81
CA LEU A 67 8.28 -5.55 -9.58
C LEU A 67 8.12 -4.04 -9.24
N LEU A 68 6.88 -3.58 -9.11
CA LEU A 68 6.52 -2.17 -8.86
C LEU A 68 6.98 -1.17 -9.94
N ALA A 69 7.48 -1.61 -11.11
CA ALA A 69 7.81 -0.70 -12.22
C ALA A 69 6.67 0.26 -12.61
N PRO A 70 5.39 -0.17 -12.75
CA PRO A 70 4.32 0.77 -13.07
C PRO A 70 4.06 1.80 -11.97
N TYR A 71 4.25 1.43 -10.70
CA TYR A 71 4.18 2.36 -9.58
C TYR A 71 5.29 3.41 -9.65
N LYS A 72 6.53 3.00 -9.90
CA LYS A 72 7.69 3.90 -10.03
C LYS A 72 7.55 4.87 -11.21
N ASP A 73 7.04 4.39 -12.34
CA ASP A 73 6.73 5.24 -13.50
C ASP A 73 5.69 6.31 -13.14
N TRP A 74 4.61 5.91 -12.47
CA TRP A 74 3.58 6.82 -12.00
C TRP A 74 4.12 7.85 -10.98
N GLN A 75 4.96 7.43 -10.03
CA GLN A 75 5.61 8.34 -9.08
C GLN A 75 6.48 9.37 -9.81
N GLN A 76 7.30 8.93 -10.77
CA GLN A 76 8.18 9.79 -11.54
C GLN A 76 7.39 10.85 -12.33
N ARG A 77 6.30 10.43 -12.99
CA ARG A 77 5.40 11.34 -13.72
C ARG A 77 4.75 12.41 -12.84
N ARG A 78 4.56 12.14 -11.54
CA ARG A 78 4.03 13.13 -10.59
C ARG A 78 5.08 14.11 -10.07
N ILE A 79 6.34 13.71 -10.00
CA ILE A 79 7.46 14.56 -9.56
C ILE A 79 7.88 15.53 -10.67
N GLU A 80 7.65 15.17 -11.93
CA GLU A 80 7.99 15.99 -13.11
C GLU A 80 7.00 17.13 -13.43
N ILE A 81 6.00 17.38 -12.57
CA ILE A 81 4.98 18.44 -12.72
C ILE A 81 5.22 19.54 -11.68
#